data_AF-A0A7K5KCB2-F1
#
_entry.id   AF-A0A7K5KCB2-F1
#
_cell.length_a   1.000
_cell.length_b   1.000
_cell.length_c   1.000
_cell.angle_alpha   90.00
_cell.angle_beta   90.00
_cell.angle_gamma   90.00
#
_symmetry.space_group_name_H-M   'P 1'
#
loop_
_entity.id
_entity.type
_entity.pdbx_description
1 polymer ?
#
loop_
_entity_poly.entity_id
_entity_poly.type
_entity_poly.pdbx_seq_one_letter_code
_entity_poly.pdbx_strand_id
1 'polypeptide(L)'
;YLRQLQVLDLFLDMLSEDNETLTLHSFFSFFLFFFCLDKTNKEYILVFFFFLPFFYCLSSPNEETVVSAVTTLMFLTTPQSRHQTTALPVVECMLRFSLSANRRLSNLFFFFLDFFCSPPQVEEARNLSKHTAVGIPLPKD
;
A
#
# COMPACT_ATOMS: atom_id res chain seq x y z
N TYR A 1 -4.45 -15.38 21.68
CA TYR A 1 -3.59 -14.69 22.66
C TYR A 1 -3.25 -13.27 22.21
N LEU A 2 -2.64 -13.06 21.04
CA LEU A 2 -2.19 -11.71 20.60
C LEU A 2 -3.31 -10.68 20.38
N ARG A 3 -4.49 -11.11 19.89
CA ARG A 3 -5.70 -10.25 19.83
C ARG A 3 -6.19 -9.79 21.20
N GLN A 4 -6.03 -10.62 22.24
CA GLN A 4 -6.45 -10.26 23.60
C GLN A 4 -5.51 -9.24 24.25
N LEU A 5 -4.33 -9.02 23.68
CA LEU A 5 -3.33 -8.09 24.17
C LEU A 5 -3.37 -6.73 23.43
N GLN A 6 -4.35 -6.50 22.54
CA GLN A 6 -4.50 -5.26 21.74
C GLN A 6 -3.23 -4.86 20.96
N VAL A 7 -2.36 -5.82 20.69
CA VAL A 7 -1.07 -5.58 20.03
C VAL A 7 -1.28 -5.00 18.63
N LEU A 8 -2.35 -5.42 17.95
CA LEU A 8 -2.75 -4.88 16.65
C LEU A 8 -3.08 -3.39 16.71
N ASP A 9 -3.86 -2.98 17.72
CA ASP A 9 -4.25 -1.58 17.90
C ASP A 9 -3.04 -0.70 18.19
N LEU A 10 -2.14 -1.18 19.06
CA LEU A 10 -0.89 -0.49 19.39
C LEU A 10 0.03 -0.32 18.17
N PHE A 11 0.11 -1.33 17.30
CA PHE A 11 0.86 -1.21 16.04
C PHE A 11 0.23 -0.20 15.08
N LEU A 12 -1.11 -0.17 15.00
CA LEU A 12 -1.83 0.74 14.12
C LEU A 12 -1.76 2.19 14.60
N ASP A 13 -1.76 2.42 15.92
CA ASP A 13 -1.52 3.74 16.51
C ASP A 13 -0.11 4.24 16.19
N MET A 14 0.91 3.38 16.29
CA MET A 14 2.29 3.73 15.92
C MET A 14 2.49 4.02 14.42
N LEU A 15 1.67 3.43 13.54
CA LEU A 15 1.67 3.75 12.10
C LEU A 15 1.03 5.11 11.80
N SER A 16 0.20 5.62 12.70
CA SER A 16 -0.46 6.91 12.57
C SER A 16 0.34 8.06 13.20
N GLU A 17 1.28 7.74 14.09
CA GLU A 17 2.25 8.69 14.64
C GLU A 17 3.37 9.01 13.63
N ASP A 18 3.79 10.28 13.57
CA ASP A 18 4.90 10.78 12.75
C ASP A 18 6.25 10.23 13.25
N ASN A 19 6.48 8.95 12.99
CA ASN A 19 7.68 8.23 13.38
C ASN A 19 8.71 8.19 12.25
N GLU A 20 9.99 8.14 12.62
CA GLU A 20 11.13 8.05 11.70
C GLU A 20 10.94 6.90 10.69
N THR A 21 11.27 7.15 9.42
CA THR A 21 11.04 6.25 8.28
C THR A 21 11.59 4.83 8.46
N LEU A 22 12.67 4.64 9.22
CA LEU A 22 13.26 3.34 9.56
C LEU A 22 12.39 2.52 10.52
N THR A 23 11.74 3.20 11.46
CA THR A 23 10.85 2.62 12.45
C THR A 23 9.59 2.09 11.75
N LEU A 24 9.02 2.90 10.85
CA LEU A 24 7.85 2.54 10.06
C LEU A 24 8.13 1.33 9.15
N HIS A 25 9.27 1.29 8.46
CA HIS A 25 9.66 0.12 7.64
C HIS A 25 9.78 -1.18 8.46
N SER A 26 10.42 -1.11 9.63
CA SER A 26 10.57 -2.27 10.53
C SER A 26 9.21 -2.76 11.04
N PHE A 27 8.31 -1.84 11.35
CA PHE A 27 6.93 -2.17 11.75
C PHE A 27 6.13 -2.80 10.61
N PHE A 28 6.23 -2.30 9.38
CA PHE A 28 5.55 -2.93 8.23
C PHE A 28 6.05 -4.34 7.96
N SER A 29 7.36 -4.56 8.02
CA SER A 29 7.95 -5.89 7.85
C SER A 29 7.48 -6.86 8.94
N PHE A 30 7.45 -6.39 10.19
CA PHE A 30 6.90 -7.17 11.31
C PHE A 30 5.41 -7.45 11.12
N PHE A 31 4.64 -6.47 10.67
CA PHE A 31 3.21 -6.59 10.42
C PHE A 31 2.89 -7.62 9.33
N LEU A 32 3.63 -7.59 8.23
CA LEU A 32 3.53 -8.53 7.13
C LEU A 32 3.79 -9.97 7.61
N PHE A 33 4.90 -10.17 8.33
CA PHE A 33 5.32 -11.49 8.80
C PHE A 33 4.35 -12.07 9.83
N PHE A 34 3.88 -11.23 10.75
CA PHE A 34 3.17 -11.71 11.93
C PHE A 34 1.66 -11.74 11.78
N PHE A 35 1.07 -10.83 11.00
CA PHE A 35 -0.38 -10.63 11.00
C PHE A 35 -1.06 -10.92 9.66
N CYS A 36 -0.43 -10.61 8.52
CA CYS A 36 -1.05 -10.84 7.20
C CYS A 36 -1.18 -12.33 6.82
N LEU A 37 -0.42 -13.22 7.46
CA LEU A 37 -0.48 -14.67 7.16
C LEU A 37 -1.64 -15.38 7.87
N ASP A 38 -2.22 -14.82 8.93
CA ASP A 38 -3.36 -15.40 9.64
C ASP A 38 -4.69 -14.90 9.04
N LYS A 39 -5.47 -15.83 8.47
CA LYS A 39 -6.76 -15.56 7.82
C LYS A 39 -7.74 -14.83 8.75
N THR A 40 -7.69 -15.08 10.05
CA THR A 40 -8.59 -14.47 11.04
C THR A 40 -8.22 -13.02 11.34
N ASN A 41 -6.97 -12.63 11.11
CA ASN A 41 -6.51 -11.26 11.32
C ASN A 41 -6.73 -10.40 10.08
N LYS A 42 -6.82 -11.01 8.88
CA LYS A 42 -7.01 -10.29 7.62
C LYS A 42 -8.23 -9.38 7.61
N GLU A 43 -9.38 -9.82 8.12
CA GLU A 43 -10.61 -9.02 8.12
C GLU A 43 -10.48 -7.78 9.01
N TYR A 44 -9.89 -7.93 10.19
CA TYR A 44 -9.62 -6.81 11.11
C TYR A 44 -8.65 -5.81 10.50
N ILE A 45 -7.55 -6.33 9.94
CA ILE A 45 -6.53 -5.53 9.27
C ILE A 45 -7.10 -4.77 8.08
N LEU A 46 -7.94 -5.42 7.26
CA LEU A 46 -8.53 -4.79 6.08
C LEU A 46 -9.28 -3.52 6.45
N VAL A 47 -10.13 -3.58 7.48
CA VAL A 47 -10.87 -2.40 7.97
C VAL A 47 -9.88 -1.27 8.27
N PHE A 48 -8.89 -1.48 9.13
CA PHE A 48 -7.94 -0.44 9.52
C PHE A 48 -7.02 0.04 8.39
N PHE A 49 -6.58 -0.86 7.51
CA PHE A 49 -5.70 -0.54 6.40
C PHE A 49 -6.33 0.48 5.44
N PHE A 50 -7.65 0.43 5.26
CA PHE A 50 -8.38 1.39 4.44
C PHE A 50 -8.70 2.71 5.14
N PHE A 51 -8.51 2.83 6.46
CA PHE A 51 -8.99 4.00 7.19
C PHE A 51 -8.04 5.19 7.28
N LEU A 52 -6.70 5.09 7.12
CA LEU A 52 -5.84 6.30 7.05
C LEU A 52 -4.35 6.05 6.67
N PRO A 53 -3.64 5.00 7.16
CA PRO A 53 -2.17 4.91 7.02
C PRO A 53 -1.66 4.52 5.62
N PHE A 54 -2.51 3.89 4.79
CA PHE A 54 -2.07 3.31 3.53
C PHE A 54 -1.61 4.34 2.50
N PHE A 55 -2.37 5.42 2.32
CA PHE A 55 -2.01 6.47 1.37
C PHE A 55 -0.75 7.22 1.80
N TYR A 56 -0.51 7.35 3.10
CA TYR A 56 0.73 7.92 3.63
C TYR A 56 1.94 7.05 3.26
N CYS A 57 1.82 5.73 3.43
CA CYS A 57 2.90 4.80 3.11
C CYS A 57 3.17 4.68 1.60
N LEU A 58 2.13 4.75 0.78
CA LEU A 58 2.30 4.86 -0.68
C LEU A 58 2.90 6.19 -1.10
N SER A 59 2.73 7.26 -0.33
CA SER A 59 3.29 8.59 -0.63
C SER A 59 4.69 8.80 -0.02
N SER A 60 5.24 7.78 0.65
CA SER A 60 6.54 7.86 1.30
C SER A 60 7.68 8.04 0.28
N PRO A 61 8.68 8.89 0.56
CA PRO A 61 9.88 8.99 -0.28
C PRO A 61 10.78 7.74 -0.15
N ASN A 62 10.56 6.89 0.84
CA ASN A 62 11.32 5.67 1.04
C ASN A 62 10.73 4.53 0.18
N GLU A 63 11.46 4.13 -0.86
CA GLU A 63 11.06 3.07 -1.77
C GLU A 63 10.72 1.75 -1.07
N GLU A 64 11.45 1.38 -0.01
CA GLU A 64 11.20 0.13 0.73
C GLU A 64 9.89 0.17 1.52
N THR A 65 9.49 1.35 2.01
CA THR A 65 8.17 1.56 2.63
C THR A 65 7.08 1.35 1.59
N VAL A 66 7.25 1.91 0.38
CA VAL A 66 6.26 1.75 -0.69
C VAL A 66 6.16 0.28 -1.12
N VAL A 67 7.29 -0.42 -1.28
CA VAL A 67 7.32 -1.87 -1.57
C VAL A 67 6.60 -2.67 -0.51
N SER A 68 6.88 -2.40 0.77
CA SER A 68 6.25 -3.10 1.89
C SER A 68 4.75 -2.86 1.94
N ALA A 69 4.30 -1.63 1.69
CA ALA A 69 2.89 -1.27 1.66
C ALA A 69 2.14 -1.99 0.53
N VAL A 70 2.71 -2.01 -0.69
CA VAL A 70 2.12 -2.67 -1.86
C VAL A 70 2.09 -4.18 -1.68
N THR A 71 3.18 -4.76 -1.16
CA THR A 71 3.25 -6.19 -0.88
C THR A 71 2.20 -6.58 0.15
N THR A 72 2.03 -5.78 1.21
CA THR A 72 0.97 -5.97 2.21
C THR A 72 -0.42 -5.92 1.55
N LEU A 73 -0.66 -4.94 0.68
CA LEU A 73 -1.91 -4.84 -0.07
C LEU A 73 -2.17 -6.08 -0.95
N MET A 74 -1.15 -6.65 -1.58
CA MET A 74 -1.26 -7.89 -2.36
C MET A 74 -1.70 -9.06 -1.47
N PHE A 75 -1.13 -9.20 -0.27
CA PHE A 75 -1.53 -10.26 0.68
C PHE A 75 -2.93 -10.08 1.27
N LEU A 76 -3.36 -8.83 1.42
CA LEU A 76 -4.70 -8.46 1.88
C LEU A 76 -5.74 -8.55 0.77
N THR A 77 -5.34 -8.62 -0.50
CA THR A 77 -6.26 -8.77 -1.62
C THR A 77 -6.85 -10.19 -1.66
N THR A 78 -8.12 -10.27 -1.31
CA THR A 78 -8.96 -11.46 -1.39
C THR A 78 -10.11 -11.20 -2.37
N PRO A 79 -10.88 -12.20 -2.82
CA PRO A 79 -12.05 -11.95 -3.66
C PRO A 79 -13.05 -10.96 -3.05
N GLN A 80 -13.17 -10.92 -1.72
CA GLN A 80 -14.08 -10.02 -1.01
C GLN A 80 -13.52 -8.59 -0.89
N SER A 81 -12.21 -8.44 -0.68
CA SER A 81 -11.56 -7.13 -0.51
C SER A 81 -11.04 -6.52 -1.81
N ARG A 82 -11.04 -7.26 -2.92
CA ARG A 82 -10.47 -6.82 -4.21
C ARG A 82 -11.02 -5.46 -4.66
N HIS A 83 -12.32 -5.23 -4.54
CA HIS A 83 -12.92 -3.94 -4.93
C HIS A 83 -12.33 -2.74 -4.18
N GLN A 84 -11.93 -2.94 -2.93
CA GLN A 84 -11.30 -1.90 -2.11
C GLN A 84 -9.79 -1.84 -2.35
N THR A 85 -9.11 -2.98 -2.46
CA THR A 85 -7.66 -3.02 -2.70
C THR A 85 -7.26 -2.58 -4.11
N THR A 86 -8.18 -2.65 -5.07
CA THR A 86 -8.00 -2.14 -6.44
C THR A 86 -8.91 -0.95 -6.71
N ALA A 87 -9.24 -0.17 -5.67
CA ALA A 87 -9.97 1.07 -5.85
C ALA A 87 -9.18 2.03 -6.74
N LEU A 88 -9.89 2.90 -7.46
CA LEU A 88 -9.32 3.80 -8.46
C LEU A 88 -8.08 4.58 -7.99
N PRO A 89 -8.04 5.17 -6.77
CA PRO A 89 -6.86 5.90 -6.30
C PRO A 89 -5.64 4.99 -6.13
N VAL A 90 -5.86 3.72 -5.77
CA VAL A 90 -4.80 2.73 -5.63
C VAL A 90 -4.24 2.37 -7.00
N VAL A 91 -5.11 2.09 -7.98
CA VAL A 91 -4.69 1.77 -9.36
C VAL A 91 -3.91 2.93 -9.97
N GLU A 92 -4.32 4.17 -9.71
CA GLU A 92 -3.60 5.37 -10.13
C GLU A 92 -2.19 5.46 -9.52
N CYS A 93 -2.05 5.23 -8.21
CA CYS A 93 -0.75 5.15 -7.55
C CYS A 93 0.14 4.08 -8.19
N MET A 94 -0.40 2.87 -8.41
CA MET A 94 0.35 1.76 -9.01
C MET A 94 0.80 2.10 -10.43
N LEU A 95 -0.03 2.78 -11.22
CA LEU A 95 0.33 3.28 -12.56
C LEU A 95 1.48 4.28 -12.49
N ARG A 96 1.43 5.25 -11.56
CA ARG A 96 2.52 6.22 -11.38
C ARG A 96 3.84 5.53 -11.02
N PHE A 97 3.81 4.59 -10.08
CA PHE A 97 5.01 3.88 -9.67
C PHE A 97 5.53 2.88 -10.73
N SER A 98 4.66 2.37 -11.61
CA SER A 98 5.09 1.54 -12.74
C SER A 98 6.05 2.28 -13.68
N LEU A 99 6.02 3.61 -13.70
CA LEU A 99 6.90 4.48 -14.48
C LEU A 99 8.21 4.85 -13.74
N SER A 100 8.44 4.35 -12.53
CA SER A 100 9.64 4.67 -11.76
C SER A 100 10.92 4.19 -12.47
N ALA A 101 12.01 4.94 -12.33
CA ALA A 101 13.33 4.54 -12.87
C ALA A 101 13.89 3.28 -12.19
N ASN A 102 13.45 2.98 -10.97
CA ASN A 102 13.83 1.76 -10.28
C ASN A 102 13.12 0.55 -10.88
N ARG A 103 13.89 -0.31 -11.56
CA ARG A 103 13.36 -1.50 -12.24
C ARG A 103 12.67 -2.49 -11.28
N ARG A 104 13.16 -2.61 -10.04
CA ARG A 104 12.54 -3.49 -9.04
C ARG A 104 11.14 -3.00 -8.68
N LEU A 105 11.01 -1.70 -8.44
CA LEU A 105 9.72 -1.05 -8.19
C LEU A 105 8.82 -1.21 -9.40
N SER A 106 9.23 -0.70 -10.55
CA SER A 106 8.46 -0.75 -11.80
C SER A 106 7.88 -2.14 -12.07
N ASN A 107 8.69 -3.20 -11.92
CA ASN A 107 8.25 -4.58 -12.09
C ASN A 107 7.17 -5.01 -11.08
N LEU A 108 7.33 -4.67 -9.80
CA LEU A 108 6.35 -5.00 -8.75
C LEU A 108 5.01 -4.33 -9.02
N PHE A 109 5.02 -3.05 -9.40
CA PHE A 109 3.81 -2.30 -9.72
C PHE A 109 3.14 -2.80 -11.00
N PHE A 110 3.93 -3.14 -12.01
CA PHE A 110 3.41 -3.77 -13.22
C PHE A 110 2.74 -5.12 -12.90
N PHE A 111 3.39 -5.94 -12.09
CA PHE A 111 2.82 -7.20 -11.61
C PHE A 111 1.50 -6.98 -10.86
N PHE A 112 1.43 -5.96 -9.99
CA PHE A 112 0.19 -5.63 -9.28
C PHE A 112 -0.96 -5.30 -10.26
N LEU A 113 -0.68 -4.45 -11.24
CA LEU A 113 -1.67 -4.04 -12.24
C LEU A 113 -2.16 -5.22 -13.09
N ASP A 114 -1.26 -6.12 -13.48
CA ASP A 114 -1.57 -7.27 -14.32
C ASP A 114 -2.35 -8.38 -13.57
N PHE A 115 -1.99 -8.65 -12.31
CA PHE A 115 -2.57 -9.76 -11.54
C PHE A 115 -3.83 -9.39 -10.74
N PHE A 116 -3.94 -8.15 -10.30
CA PHE A 116 -5.03 -7.76 -9.38
C PHE A 116 -6.06 -6.85 -10.03
N CYS A 117 -5.67 -6.03 -11.01
CA CYS A 117 -6.56 -5.06 -11.65
C CYS A 117 -7.13 -5.61 -12.96
N SER A 118 -8.34 -5.18 -13.32
CA SER A 118 -8.93 -5.49 -14.63
C SER A 118 -8.51 -4.46 -15.68
N PRO A 119 -8.38 -4.84 -16.97
CA PRO A 119 -8.07 -3.90 -18.05
C PRO A 119 -8.92 -2.62 -18.07
N PRO A 120 -10.26 -2.66 -17.88
CA PRO A 120 -11.05 -1.43 -17.86
C PRO A 120 -10.72 -0.52 -16.66
N GLN A 121 -10.44 -1.07 -15.47
CA GLN A 121 -10.03 -0.27 -14.31
C GLN A 121 -8.69 0.43 -14.55
N VAL A 122 -7.74 -0.27 -15.17
CA VAL A 122 -6.44 0.30 -15.52
C VAL A 122 -6.59 1.41 -16.55
N GLU A 123 -7.44 1.21 -17.56
CA GLU A 123 -7.71 2.22 -18.58
C GLU A 123 -8.44 3.45 -18.00
N GLU A 124 -9.40 3.24 -17.11
CA GLU A 124 -10.09 4.32 -16.39
C GLU A 124 -9.08 5.17 -15.58
N ALA A 125 -8.22 4.52 -14.80
CA ALA A 125 -7.18 5.18 -14.03
C ALA A 125 -6.14 5.90 -14.92
N ARG A 126 -5.77 5.33 -16.08
CA ARG A 126 -4.92 6.00 -17.09
C ARG A 126 -5.57 7.26 -17.64
N ASN A 127 -6.89 7.23 -17.87
CA ASN A 127 -7.60 8.38 -18.42
C ASN A 127 -7.77 9.51 -17.40
N LEU A 128 -7.87 9.19 -16.11
CA LEU A 128 -7.92 10.18 -15.03
C LEU A 128 -6.55 10.81 -14.75
N SER A 129 -5.49 9.99 -14.79
CA SER A 129 -4.11 10.45 -14.58
C SER A 129 -3.55 11.32 -15.73
N LYS A 130 -4.25 11.41 -16.87
CA LYS A 130 -3.99 12.44 -17.91
C LYS A 130 -4.11 13.88 -17.36
N HIS A 131 -4.61 14.08 -16.14
CA HIS A 131 -4.66 15.39 -15.47
C HIS A 131 -3.60 15.69 -14.42
N THR A 132 -2.63 14.81 -14.15
CA THR A 132 -1.46 15.22 -13.34
C THR A 132 -0.26 14.29 -13.56
N ALA A 133 0.37 14.48 -14.72
CA ALA A 133 1.82 14.31 -14.87
C ALA A 133 2.51 15.68 -14.67
N VAL A 134 2.21 16.34 -13.55
CA VAL A 134 2.95 17.52 -13.09
C VAL A 134 3.01 17.44 -11.57
N GLY A 135 4.22 17.30 -11.03
CA GLY A 135 4.47 17.56 -9.62
C GLY A 135 4.37 16.34 -8.71
N ILE A 136 5.38 15.46 -8.77
CA ILE A 136 6.13 15.27 -7.53
C ILE A 136 6.79 16.64 -7.30
N PRO A 137 6.40 17.44 -6.30
CA PRO A 137 7.25 18.54 -5.90
C PRO A 137 8.51 17.90 -5.31
N LEU A 138 9.66 18.18 -5.89
CA LEU A 138 10.88 18.32 -5.11
C LEU A 138 10.78 19.67 -4.38
N PRO A 139 10.76 19.71 -3.04
CA PRO A 139 11.52 20.68 -2.26
C PRO A 139 12.86 20.02 -1.88
N LYS A 140 14.07 20.46 -2.30
CA LYS A 140 14.74 21.79 -2.32
C LYS A 140 14.83 22.37 -0.92
N ASP A 141 15.97 22.49 -0.23
CA ASP A 141 17.42 22.31 -0.51
C ASP A 141 18.04 21.35 0.52
#